data_AF-A0A0F9B9E0-F1
#
_entry.id   AF-A0A0F9B9E0-F1
#
_cell.length_a   1.000
_cell.length_b   1.000
_cell.length_c   1.000
_cell.angle_alpha   90.00
_cell.angle_beta   90.00
_cell.angle_gamma   90.00
#
_symmetry.space_group_name_H-M   'P 1'
#
loop_
_entity.id
_entity.type
_entity.pdbx_description
1 polymer ?
#
loop_
_entity_poly.entity_id
_entity_poly.type
_entity_poly.pdbx_seq_one_letter_code
_entity_poly.pdbx_strand_id
1 'polypeptide(L)'
;QLLVTGTDQAETITLSQSVGGIALTTSAGTQQFDGAFTSVVVYGFGGDDVIRLTHSVAAAAWIYAGMGDDSVFEAGTGAAVVFGEAGDDLLVSVGGGADALYGGEGLDSFWADSADTVGDPSAAEATARSVHQFAEFYQPFSGKKSNPDYVPLEIDGQDIADPTITSAATRYDNFADRSLFVDGPQYDDISQGGIGDCYYMATLSSLADSDPHILEQMITPLGDGTFAMRFYRNNKEVYLRLDADLPVRGDGSLAYADFGPDGELWVPLAEKAYAYFRYDQNSYASLSGGWMTVTNEEITGMPSGFTWTSGSTNAIYTVISRALAAGQAVSLGTYYNASGPIVGSHAYTVRSVENTADGKFVTVYNVWGVDGRVWDLEPDDGLLRLTIHEIQDYFIAVVTSTA
;
A
#
# COMPACT_ATOMS: atom_id res chain seq x y z
N GLN A 1 -2.71 -15.85 34.50
CA GLN A 1 -3.24 -15.92 33.12
C GLN A 1 -4.55 -15.16 33.07
N LEU A 2 -4.72 -14.28 32.09
CA LEU A 2 -6.00 -13.68 31.71
C LEU A 2 -6.54 -14.46 30.51
N LEU A 3 -7.85 -14.70 30.45
CA LEU A 3 -8.52 -15.31 29.31
C LEU A 3 -9.51 -14.29 28.75
N VAL A 4 -9.38 -14.00 27.46
CA VAL A 4 -10.25 -13.11 26.69
C VAL A 4 -10.90 -13.93 25.59
N THR A 5 -12.22 -13.82 25.46
CA THR A 5 -13.03 -14.56 24.50
C THR A 5 -13.91 -13.57 23.76
N GLY A 6 -13.76 -13.52 22.44
CA GLY A 6 -14.64 -12.85 21.51
C GLY A 6 -15.92 -13.64 21.26
N THR A 7 -16.52 -13.45 20.10
CA THR A 7 -17.80 -14.02 19.68
C THR A 7 -17.73 -14.52 18.24
N ASP A 8 -18.82 -15.09 17.72
CA ASP A 8 -18.91 -15.46 16.29
C ASP A 8 -19.27 -14.25 15.39
N GLN A 9 -18.93 -13.02 15.81
CA GLN A 9 -19.15 -11.77 15.05
C GLN A 9 -17.84 -11.00 14.97
N ALA A 10 -17.66 -10.24 13.89
CA ALA A 10 -16.54 -9.31 13.74
C ALA A 10 -16.47 -8.30 14.91
N GLU A 11 -15.35 -8.29 15.62
CA GLU A 11 -15.10 -7.47 16.79
C GLU A 11 -13.73 -6.80 16.77
N THR A 12 -13.52 -5.84 17.67
CA THR A 12 -12.19 -5.28 17.92
C THR A 12 -11.82 -5.53 19.36
N ILE A 13 -10.72 -6.25 19.58
CA ILE A 13 -10.19 -6.65 20.87
C ILE A 13 -8.83 -5.99 21.04
N THR A 14 -8.71 -4.98 21.91
CA THR A 14 -7.44 -4.32 22.19
C THR A 14 -7.01 -4.52 23.64
N LEU A 15 -5.81 -5.04 23.85
CA LEU A 15 -5.21 -5.25 25.16
C LEU A 15 -4.04 -4.28 25.41
N SER A 16 -4.07 -3.65 26.58
CA SER A 16 -2.92 -2.91 27.12
C SER A 16 -2.64 -3.30 28.56
N GLN A 17 -1.39 -3.19 28.98
CA GLN A 17 -0.98 -3.59 30.32
C GLN A 17 -0.38 -2.41 31.09
N SER A 18 -0.74 -2.32 32.35
CA SER A 18 -0.15 -1.41 33.32
C SER A 18 0.41 -2.21 34.49
N VAL A 19 1.11 -1.53 35.40
CA VAL A 19 1.59 -2.14 36.65
C VAL A 19 0.44 -2.76 37.47
N GLY A 20 -0.78 -2.24 37.33
CA GLY A 20 -1.95 -2.67 38.09
C GLY A 20 -2.71 -3.86 37.48
N GLY A 21 -2.51 -4.17 36.20
CA GLY A 21 -3.34 -5.14 35.50
C GLY A 21 -3.38 -4.96 33.99
N ILE A 22 -4.33 -5.64 33.34
CA ILE A 22 -4.57 -5.57 31.89
C ILE A 22 -5.91 -4.89 31.63
N ALA A 23 -5.93 -3.97 30.67
CA ALA A 23 -7.13 -3.34 30.13
C ALA A 23 -7.54 -4.05 28.84
N LEU A 24 -8.82 -4.41 28.73
CA LEU A 24 -9.46 -4.85 27.49
C LEU A 24 -10.33 -3.71 26.97
N THR A 25 -10.09 -3.25 25.76
CA THR A 25 -10.91 -2.26 25.06
C THR A 25 -11.59 -2.91 23.87
N THR A 26 -12.90 -2.69 23.78
CA THR A 26 -13.75 -3.13 22.68
C THR A 26 -14.64 -1.97 22.24
N SER A 27 -15.46 -2.18 21.21
CA SER A 27 -16.51 -1.23 20.80
C SER A 27 -17.51 -0.91 21.93
N ALA A 28 -17.68 -1.82 22.90
CA ALA A 28 -18.53 -1.62 24.07
C ALA A 28 -17.87 -0.78 25.19
N GLY A 29 -16.57 -0.49 25.07
CA GLY A 29 -15.79 0.28 26.03
C GLY A 29 -14.61 -0.49 26.62
N THR A 30 -13.99 0.08 27.65
CA THR A 30 -12.80 -0.47 28.32
C THR A 30 -13.14 -1.11 29.66
N GLN A 31 -12.70 -2.35 29.86
CA GLN A 31 -12.75 -3.09 31.11
C GLN A 31 -11.33 -3.28 31.68
N GLN A 32 -11.16 -3.00 32.98
CA GLN A 32 -9.90 -3.21 33.70
C GLN A 32 -9.93 -4.53 34.46
N PHE A 33 -8.86 -5.31 34.34
CA PHE A 33 -8.63 -6.53 35.12
C PHE A 33 -7.43 -6.30 36.02
N ASP A 34 -7.67 -6.18 37.32
CA ASP A 34 -6.60 -5.99 38.31
C ASP A 34 -5.87 -7.31 38.58
N GLY A 35 -4.54 -7.26 38.59
CA GLY A 35 -3.70 -8.40 38.94
C GLY A 35 -2.38 -8.49 38.18
N ALA A 36 -1.45 -9.27 38.72
CA ALA A 36 -0.18 -9.57 38.07
C ALA A 36 -0.37 -10.72 37.07
N PHE A 37 -0.74 -10.39 35.84
CA PHE A 37 -0.86 -11.36 34.76
C PHE A 37 0.51 -11.60 34.09
N THR A 38 0.96 -12.85 34.13
CA THR A 38 2.18 -13.31 33.43
C THR A 38 1.87 -13.88 32.04
N SER A 39 0.60 -14.08 31.73
CA SER A 39 0.15 -14.56 30.43
C SER A 39 -1.28 -14.11 30.11
N VAL A 40 -1.58 -14.03 28.83
CA VAL A 40 -2.92 -13.81 28.27
C VAL A 40 -3.21 -14.82 27.16
N VAL A 41 -4.46 -15.22 27.04
CA VAL A 41 -4.97 -16.00 25.91
C VAL A 41 -6.17 -15.26 25.33
N VAL A 42 -6.17 -15.08 24.02
CA VAL A 42 -7.24 -14.43 23.27
C VAL A 42 -7.82 -15.42 22.26
N TYR A 43 -9.14 -15.54 22.22
CA TYR A 43 -9.88 -16.25 21.19
C TYR A 43 -10.79 -15.23 20.48
N GLY A 44 -10.64 -15.02 19.17
CA GLY A 44 -11.58 -14.22 18.37
C GLY A 44 -12.88 -15.00 18.12
N PHE A 45 -12.72 -16.23 17.62
CA PHE A 45 -13.74 -17.21 17.22
C PHE A 45 -14.21 -17.08 15.78
N GLY A 46 -15.15 -16.21 15.45
CA GLY A 46 -15.74 -16.18 14.12
C GLY A 46 -16.07 -14.76 13.67
N GLY A 47 -15.98 -14.53 12.36
CA GLY A 47 -16.11 -13.20 11.77
C GLY A 47 -14.76 -12.48 11.75
N ASP A 48 -14.68 -11.43 10.93
CA ASP A 48 -13.42 -10.74 10.64
C ASP A 48 -13.02 -9.84 11.81
N ASP A 49 -12.16 -10.35 12.70
CA ASP A 49 -11.77 -9.73 13.96
C ASP A 49 -10.53 -8.85 13.83
N VAL A 50 -10.48 -7.77 14.61
CA VAL A 50 -9.28 -6.97 14.83
C VAL A 50 -8.76 -7.21 16.24
N ILE A 51 -7.70 -8.00 16.36
CA ILE A 51 -7.06 -8.32 17.65
C ILE A 51 -5.77 -7.52 17.78
N ARG A 52 -5.60 -6.79 18.88
CA ARG A 52 -4.44 -5.92 19.11
C ARG A 52 -3.90 -6.06 20.51
N LEU A 53 -2.61 -6.34 20.63
CA LEU A 53 -1.87 -6.24 21.88
C LEU A 53 -0.87 -5.07 21.74
N THR A 54 -1.00 -4.08 22.61
CA THR A 54 -0.13 -2.89 22.58
C THR A 54 1.26 -3.20 23.13
N HIS A 55 2.25 -2.37 22.79
CA HIS A 55 3.63 -2.48 23.29
C HIS A 55 3.77 -2.63 24.82
N SER A 56 2.82 -2.06 25.56
CA SER A 56 2.79 -2.16 27.02
C SER A 56 2.61 -3.60 27.56
N VAL A 57 2.09 -4.54 26.76
CA VAL A 57 1.81 -5.93 27.17
C VAL A 57 3.11 -6.72 27.30
N ALA A 58 3.55 -6.94 28.53
CA ALA A 58 4.73 -7.75 28.88
C ALA A 58 4.37 -9.22 29.23
N ALA A 59 3.08 -9.52 29.34
CA ALA A 59 2.59 -10.87 29.54
C ALA A 59 2.78 -11.71 28.27
N ALA A 60 3.18 -12.98 28.40
CA ALA A 60 3.24 -13.88 27.25
C ALA A 60 1.83 -14.13 26.67
N ALA A 61 1.70 -14.19 25.34
CA ALA A 61 0.40 -14.25 24.69
C ALA A 61 0.20 -15.53 23.85
N TRP A 62 -1.05 -15.97 23.79
CA TRP A 62 -1.54 -16.92 22.79
C TRP A 62 -2.78 -16.31 22.16
N ILE A 63 -2.73 -16.06 20.85
CA ILE A 63 -3.82 -15.44 20.09
C ILE A 63 -4.31 -16.48 19.08
N TYR A 64 -5.60 -16.78 19.15
CA TYR A 64 -6.32 -17.60 18.17
C TYR A 64 -7.34 -16.68 17.52
N ALA A 65 -7.13 -16.29 16.27
CA ALA A 65 -7.98 -15.34 15.57
C ALA A 65 -9.33 -16.02 15.24
N GLY A 66 -9.31 -17.11 14.49
CA GLY A 66 -10.44 -18.02 14.37
C GLY A 66 -10.88 -18.24 12.93
N MET A 67 -12.18 -18.15 12.67
CA MET A 67 -12.74 -18.20 11.32
C MET A 67 -13.04 -16.79 10.83
N GLY A 68 -12.63 -16.47 9.61
CA GLY A 68 -12.83 -15.13 9.02
C GLY A 68 -11.51 -14.56 8.58
N ASP A 69 -11.54 -13.41 7.90
CA ASP A 69 -10.32 -12.74 7.45
C ASP A 69 -9.86 -11.78 8.57
N ASP A 70 -9.03 -12.28 9.49
CA ASP A 70 -8.70 -11.58 10.72
C ASP A 70 -7.49 -10.64 10.58
N SER A 71 -7.43 -9.61 11.41
CA SER A 71 -6.29 -8.69 11.51
C SER A 71 -5.70 -8.70 12.93
N VAL A 72 -4.53 -9.31 13.08
CA VAL A 72 -3.80 -9.40 14.36
C VAL A 72 -2.60 -8.45 14.39
N PHE A 73 -2.61 -7.52 15.35
CA PHE A 73 -1.52 -6.59 15.63
C PHE A 73 -0.89 -6.92 16.99
N GLU A 74 0.20 -7.68 17.00
CA GLU A 74 0.98 -7.95 18.20
C GLU A 74 2.20 -7.02 18.28
N ALA A 75 2.21 -6.12 19.25
CA ALA A 75 3.33 -5.21 19.53
C ALA A 75 3.92 -5.42 20.93
N GLY A 76 3.34 -6.33 21.72
CA GLY A 76 3.69 -6.64 23.10
C GLY A 76 5.16 -7.00 23.27
N THR A 77 5.71 -6.69 24.44
CA THR A 77 7.11 -7.02 24.79
C THR A 77 7.26 -8.44 25.34
N GLY A 78 6.16 -9.10 25.66
CA GLY A 78 6.14 -10.52 26.02
C GLY A 78 6.09 -11.40 24.77
N ALA A 79 6.73 -12.56 24.82
CA ALA A 79 6.68 -13.50 23.70
C ALA A 79 5.24 -14.00 23.44
N ALA A 80 4.86 -14.04 22.17
CA ALA A 80 3.53 -14.40 21.70
C ALA A 80 3.57 -15.58 20.72
N VAL A 81 2.44 -16.29 20.67
CA VAL A 81 2.15 -17.23 19.58
C VAL A 81 0.80 -16.82 18.99
N VAL A 82 0.81 -16.53 17.69
CA VAL A 82 -0.35 -16.06 16.94
C VAL A 82 -0.76 -17.14 15.94
N PHE A 83 -2.04 -17.49 15.96
CA PHE A 83 -2.68 -18.39 15.01
C PHE A 83 -3.79 -17.61 14.31
N GLY A 84 -3.69 -17.43 12.99
CA GLY A 84 -4.78 -16.91 12.16
C GLY A 84 -5.94 -17.90 12.09
N GLU A 85 -5.60 -19.17 11.86
CA GLU A 85 -6.52 -20.31 11.72
C GLU A 85 -7.16 -20.42 10.33
N ALA A 86 -8.36 -19.88 10.09
CA ALA A 86 -9.06 -20.09 8.81
C ALA A 86 -9.59 -18.78 8.21
N GLY A 87 -9.13 -18.45 7.01
CA GLY A 87 -9.42 -17.20 6.32
C GLY A 87 -8.13 -16.62 5.73
N ASP A 88 -8.23 -15.51 5.01
CA ASP A 88 -7.05 -14.80 4.51
C ASP A 88 -6.62 -13.76 5.57
N ASP A 89 -5.72 -14.16 6.48
CA ASP A 89 -5.42 -13.37 7.68
C ASP A 89 -4.26 -12.37 7.49
N LEU A 90 -4.33 -11.23 8.18
CA LEU A 90 -3.24 -10.27 8.33
C LEU A 90 -2.59 -10.40 9.73
N LEU A 91 -1.37 -10.90 9.79
CA LEU A 91 -0.60 -11.08 11.02
C LEU A 91 0.60 -10.13 11.08
N VAL A 92 0.52 -9.12 11.94
CA VAL A 92 1.54 -8.07 12.13
C VAL A 92 2.19 -8.21 13.50
N SER A 93 3.50 -8.48 13.52
CA SER A 93 4.37 -8.60 14.68
C SER A 93 5.70 -7.91 14.40
N VAL A 94 5.76 -6.60 14.59
CA VAL A 94 6.99 -5.83 14.33
C VAL A 94 7.44 -5.17 15.63
N GLY A 95 8.71 -5.36 16.00
CA GLY A 95 9.21 -4.94 17.32
C GLY A 95 8.67 -5.83 18.45
N GLY A 96 8.86 -5.41 19.69
CA GLY A 96 8.29 -6.12 20.84
C GLY A 96 9.01 -7.43 21.18
N GLY A 97 8.24 -8.52 21.23
CA GLY A 97 8.60 -9.84 21.71
C GLY A 97 9.49 -10.62 20.75
N ALA A 98 9.52 -11.93 20.94
CA ALA A 98 10.10 -12.84 19.97
C ALA A 98 9.03 -13.89 19.73
N ASP A 99 8.33 -13.72 18.62
CA ASP A 99 6.98 -14.21 18.44
C ASP A 99 6.94 -15.28 17.35
N ALA A 100 5.91 -16.10 17.38
CA ALA A 100 5.69 -17.15 16.40
C ALA A 100 4.32 -16.96 15.74
N LEU A 101 4.32 -16.78 14.41
CA LEU A 101 3.12 -16.55 13.62
C LEU A 101 2.80 -17.80 12.80
N TYR A 102 1.54 -18.21 12.83
CA TYR A 102 0.99 -19.30 12.05
C TYR A 102 -0.26 -18.80 11.35
N GLY A 103 -0.27 -18.81 10.01
CA GLY A 103 -1.39 -18.31 9.21
C GLY A 103 -2.54 -19.30 9.28
N GLY A 104 -2.45 -20.36 8.49
CA GLY A 104 -3.34 -21.52 8.61
C GLY A 104 -3.93 -21.89 7.25
N GLU A 105 -5.25 -21.95 7.16
CA GLU A 105 -5.96 -22.14 5.90
C GLU A 105 -6.28 -20.78 5.27
N GLY A 106 -5.67 -20.46 4.14
CA GLY A 106 -5.96 -19.20 3.43
C GLY A 106 -4.74 -18.72 2.65
N LEU A 107 -4.79 -17.47 2.20
CA LEU A 107 -3.67 -16.70 1.68
C LEU A 107 -3.31 -15.58 2.66
N ASP A 108 -2.50 -15.91 3.65
CA ASP A 108 -2.18 -15.00 4.75
C ASP A 108 -1.09 -13.96 4.40
N SER A 109 -1.12 -12.82 5.08
CA SER A 109 -0.10 -11.77 5.05
C SER A 109 0.63 -11.67 6.38
N PHE A 110 1.95 -11.87 6.35
CA PHE A 110 2.82 -11.83 7.52
C PHE A 110 3.72 -10.60 7.46
N TRP A 111 3.68 -9.78 8.50
CA TRP A 111 4.60 -8.65 8.69
C TRP A 111 5.32 -8.82 10.02
N ALA A 112 6.52 -9.40 9.94
CA ALA A 112 7.29 -9.83 11.09
C ALA A 112 8.66 -9.14 11.16
N ASP A 113 9.23 -8.99 12.35
CA ASP A 113 10.65 -8.64 12.46
C ASP A 113 11.58 -9.87 12.49
N SER A 114 12.90 -9.63 12.43
CA SER A 114 13.90 -10.71 12.38
C SER A 114 14.04 -11.56 13.64
N ALA A 115 13.49 -11.14 14.78
CA ALA A 115 13.42 -11.92 16.02
C ALA A 115 12.31 -12.98 15.98
N ASP A 116 11.31 -12.77 15.12
CA ASP A 116 10.12 -13.60 15.02
C ASP A 116 10.30 -14.79 14.09
N THR A 117 9.37 -15.74 14.19
CA THR A 117 9.29 -16.92 13.33
C THR A 117 7.95 -16.97 12.62
N VAL A 118 7.96 -16.97 11.29
CA VAL A 118 6.80 -17.36 10.48
C VAL A 118 6.84 -18.87 10.30
N GLY A 119 5.88 -19.57 10.91
CA GLY A 119 5.98 -21.00 11.22
C GLY A 119 5.54 -21.95 10.11
N ASP A 120 4.60 -21.53 9.26
CA ASP A 120 3.94 -22.38 8.27
C ASP A 120 3.60 -21.70 6.94
N PRO A 121 4.47 -20.81 6.39
CA PRO A 121 4.11 -20.10 5.17
C PRO A 121 3.88 -21.06 4.01
N SER A 122 2.72 -20.95 3.36
CA SER A 122 2.37 -21.80 2.23
C SER A 122 3.14 -21.42 0.96
N ALA A 123 3.15 -22.32 -0.01
CA ALA A 123 3.76 -22.02 -1.32
C ALA A 123 2.99 -20.93 -2.08
N ALA A 124 1.69 -20.77 -1.78
CA ALA A 124 0.86 -19.73 -2.36
C ALA A 124 1.27 -18.36 -1.81
N GLU A 125 1.38 -18.22 -0.49
CA GLU A 125 1.85 -16.98 0.18
C GLU A 125 3.26 -16.59 -0.28
N ALA A 126 4.18 -17.56 -0.39
CA ALA A 126 5.52 -17.30 -0.89
C ALA A 126 5.52 -16.80 -2.35
N THR A 127 4.61 -17.31 -3.18
CA THR A 127 4.45 -16.86 -4.59
C THR A 127 3.80 -15.49 -4.66
N ALA A 128 2.81 -15.25 -3.80
CA ALA A 128 2.09 -13.99 -3.67
C ALA A 128 2.89 -12.90 -2.94
N ARG A 129 4.06 -13.27 -2.39
CA ARG A 129 4.99 -12.40 -1.65
C ARG A 129 4.38 -11.78 -0.40
N SER A 130 3.52 -12.55 0.27
CA SER A 130 2.81 -12.13 1.47
C SER A 130 3.62 -12.37 2.76
N VAL A 131 4.91 -12.69 2.66
CA VAL A 131 5.79 -12.92 3.82
C VAL A 131 6.85 -11.83 3.89
N HIS A 132 6.63 -10.88 4.80
CA HIS A 132 7.52 -9.74 5.04
C HIS A 132 8.28 -9.96 6.34
N GLN A 133 9.60 -10.16 6.25
CA GLN A 133 10.46 -10.29 7.42
C GLN A 133 11.68 -9.38 7.33
N PHE A 134 11.83 -8.45 8.27
CA PHE A 134 12.88 -7.44 8.21
C PHE A 134 13.49 -7.08 9.57
N ALA A 135 14.74 -6.61 9.56
CA ALA A 135 15.50 -6.33 10.80
C ALA A 135 15.50 -4.85 11.21
N GLU A 136 15.08 -3.95 10.33
CA GLU A 136 14.98 -2.52 10.58
C GLU A 136 14.13 -1.85 9.51
N PHE A 137 13.49 -0.74 9.87
CA PHE A 137 12.92 0.17 8.87
C PHE A 137 14.02 0.92 8.12
N TYR A 138 13.83 1.06 6.82
CA TYR A 138 14.64 1.81 5.89
C TYR A 138 14.61 3.30 6.22
N GLN A 139 15.76 3.83 6.62
CA GLN A 139 15.91 5.22 7.07
C GLN A 139 17.26 5.80 6.60
N PRO A 140 17.35 6.20 5.32
CA PRO A 140 18.64 6.56 4.71
C PRO A 140 19.26 7.85 5.30
N PHE A 141 18.46 8.66 5.98
CA PHE A 141 18.89 9.91 6.61
C PHE A 141 19.48 9.74 8.01
N SER A 142 19.20 8.64 8.73
CA SER A 142 19.79 8.41 10.05
C SER A 142 19.70 6.97 10.56
N GLY A 143 20.84 6.30 10.73
CA GLY A 143 20.92 5.02 11.46
C GLY A 143 21.23 5.15 12.96
N LYS A 144 21.24 6.38 13.52
CA LYS A 144 21.64 6.62 14.92
C LYS A 144 20.41 6.71 15.80
N LYS A 145 20.27 5.79 16.77
CA LYS A 145 19.21 5.79 17.79
C LYS A 145 19.10 7.08 18.62
N SER A 146 20.14 7.91 18.65
CA SER A 146 20.13 9.19 19.34
C SER A 146 19.55 10.34 18.50
N ASN A 147 19.30 10.13 17.22
CA ASN A 147 18.67 11.13 16.37
C ASN A 147 17.17 11.20 16.71
N PRO A 148 16.59 12.39 16.92
CA PRO A 148 15.14 12.52 17.08
C PRO A 148 14.33 11.90 15.92
N ASP A 149 14.87 11.87 14.70
CA ASP A 149 14.19 11.32 13.53
C ASP A 149 14.50 9.83 13.30
N TYR A 150 15.06 9.13 14.30
CA TYR A 150 15.29 7.69 14.20
C TYR A 150 13.97 6.93 14.27
N VAL A 151 13.78 6.00 13.35
CA VAL A 151 12.58 5.17 13.25
C VAL A 151 12.88 3.80 13.89
N PRO A 152 12.33 3.48 15.08
CA PRO A 152 12.51 2.18 15.71
C PRO A 152 11.58 1.11 15.13
N LEU A 153 11.91 -0.16 15.35
CA LEU A 153 10.99 -1.28 15.11
C LEU A 153 9.80 -1.26 16.07
N GLU A 154 10.00 -0.87 17.33
CA GLU A 154 8.96 -0.86 18.36
C GLU A 154 7.72 -0.08 17.91
N ILE A 155 6.54 -0.66 18.08
CA ILE A 155 5.25 -0.07 17.70
C ILE A 155 4.57 0.48 18.94
N ASP A 156 4.93 1.72 19.30
CA ASP A 156 4.54 2.37 20.58
C ASP A 156 3.98 3.79 20.35
N GLY A 157 3.37 4.04 19.18
CA GLY A 157 2.73 5.31 18.86
C GLY A 157 3.72 6.45 18.65
N GLN A 158 4.85 6.15 17.99
CA GLN A 158 5.86 7.16 17.67
C GLN A 158 5.40 8.09 16.55
N ASP A 159 5.76 9.36 16.69
CA ASP A 159 5.60 10.39 15.66
C ASP A 159 6.71 10.24 14.61
N ILE A 160 6.35 10.14 13.32
CA ILE A 160 7.30 9.85 12.25
C ILE A 160 7.60 11.11 11.46
N ALA A 161 8.87 11.48 11.36
CA ALA A 161 9.28 12.73 10.73
C ALA A 161 8.85 12.83 9.25
N ASP A 162 7.92 13.73 8.95
CA ASP A 162 7.34 13.93 7.62
C ASP A 162 8.29 14.41 6.51
N PRO A 163 7.98 14.15 5.22
CA PRO A 163 8.67 14.76 4.11
C PRO A 163 8.49 16.28 4.05
N THR A 164 9.47 16.95 3.48
CA THR A 164 9.31 18.38 3.17
C THR A 164 8.28 18.57 2.05
N ILE A 165 7.37 19.54 2.26
CA ILE A 165 6.32 19.90 1.31
C ILE A 165 6.77 20.99 0.33
N THR A 166 6.15 20.99 -0.85
CA THR A 166 6.20 22.08 -1.83
C THR A 166 5.21 23.18 -1.49
N SER A 167 5.17 24.25 -2.29
CA SER A 167 4.17 25.33 -2.13
C SER A 167 2.72 24.91 -2.44
N ALA A 168 2.48 23.66 -2.86
CA ALA A 168 1.13 23.12 -3.07
C ALA A 168 0.42 22.82 -1.74
N ALA A 169 1.16 22.54 -0.67
CA ALA A 169 0.62 22.27 0.66
C ALA A 169 0.96 23.42 1.63
N THR A 170 0.22 23.46 2.74
CA THR A 170 0.37 24.49 3.78
C THR A 170 0.73 23.93 5.15
N ARG A 171 0.35 22.67 5.42
CA ARG A 171 0.58 21.94 6.67
C ARG A 171 0.33 20.45 6.43
N TYR A 172 0.51 19.67 7.50
CA TYR A 172 0.06 18.29 7.61
C TYR A 172 -1.19 18.23 8.49
N ASP A 173 -2.15 17.38 8.12
CA ASP A 173 -3.29 16.98 8.94
C ASP A 173 -3.29 15.44 9.07
N ASN A 174 -3.72 14.91 10.21
CA ASN A 174 -3.74 13.47 10.49
C ASN A 174 -5.02 12.81 9.97
N PHE A 175 -4.87 11.67 9.30
CA PHE A 175 -5.97 10.89 8.73
C PHE A 175 -5.99 9.42 9.19
N ALA A 176 -5.41 9.11 10.35
CA ALA A 176 -5.29 7.73 10.85
C ALA A 176 -6.65 7.06 11.15
N ASP A 177 -7.74 7.80 11.13
CA ASP A 177 -9.11 7.31 11.33
C ASP A 177 -9.78 6.79 10.05
N ARG A 178 -9.14 6.96 8.89
CA ARG A 178 -9.60 6.41 7.62
C ARG A 178 -9.10 4.98 7.38
N SER A 179 -9.87 4.21 6.62
CA SER A 179 -9.48 2.86 6.22
C SER A 179 -8.31 2.89 5.23
N LEU A 180 -7.39 1.93 5.36
CA LEU A 180 -6.30 1.77 4.39
C LEU A 180 -6.84 1.40 3.00
N PHE A 181 -7.70 0.38 3.00
CA PHE A 181 -8.47 -0.13 1.86
C PHE A 181 -9.95 -0.24 2.28
N VAL A 182 -10.88 -0.05 1.35
CA VAL A 182 -12.33 -0.21 1.51
C VAL A 182 -12.82 -1.36 0.63
N ASP A 183 -12.46 -1.39 -0.65
CA ASP A 183 -12.78 -2.48 -1.59
C ASP A 183 -11.56 -3.02 -2.36
N GLY A 184 -10.38 -2.79 -1.78
CA GLY A 184 -9.08 -3.19 -2.33
C GLY A 184 -8.62 -2.24 -3.44
N PRO A 185 -7.34 -2.27 -3.83
CA PRO A 185 -6.79 -1.32 -4.79
C PRO A 185 -7.53 -1.33 -6.14
N GLN A 186 -8.14 -0.21 -6.50
CA GLN A 186 -8.75 0.04 -7.80
C GLN A 186 -7.93 1.06 -8.60
N TYR A 187 -8.03 0.97 -9.94
CA TYR A 187 -7.27 1.87 -10.82
C TYR A 187 -7.70 3.34 -10.71
N ASP A 188 -8.96 3.57 -10.33
CA ASP A 188 -9.64 4.85 -10.21
C ASP A 188 -9.57 5.44 -8.79
N ASP A 189 -8.99 4.73 -7.81
CA ASP A 189 -8.50 5.34 -6.56
C ASP A 189 -7.46 6.43 -6.83
N ILE A 190 -6.80 6.32 -7.98
CA ILE A 190 -5.69 7.18 -8.38
C ILE A 190 -6.22 8.52 -8.88
N SER A 191 -6.05 9.53 -8.03
CA SER A 191 -6.29 10.94 -8.36
C SER A 191 -5.08 11.79 -8.00
N GLN A 192 -4.27 12.13 -9.00
CA GLN A 192 -3.06 12.93 -8.82
C GLN A 192 -3.39 14.40 -8.55
N GLY A 193 -2.75 14.98 -7.53
CA GLY A 193 -2.83 16.41 -7.25
C GLY A 193 -1.62 17.23 -7.74
N GLY A 194 -1.14 18.12 -6.87
CA GLY A 194 -0.28 19.25 -7.21
C GLY A 194 1.20 18.94 -7.45
N ILE A 195 1.55 17.74 -7.91
CA ILE A 195 2.95 17.34 -8.14
C ILE A 195 3.14 16.50 -9.40
N GLY A 196 4.32 16.61 -10.01
CA GLY A 196 4.64 16.04 -11.33
C GLY A 196 5.07 14.58 -11.29
N ASP A 197 4.36 13.73 -10.54
CA ASP A 197 4.74 12.33 -10.30
C ASP A 197 3.86 11.32 -11.07
N CYS A 198 3.34 11.74 -12.23
CA CYS A 198 2.33 10.97 -12.97
C CYS A 198 2.78 9.57 -13.37
N TYR A 199 4.09 9.37 -13.54
CA TYR A 199 4.67 8.05 -13.80
C TYR A 199 4.47 7.08 -12.62
N TYR A 200 4.54 7.56 -11.38
CA TYR A 200 4.30 6.74 -10.19
C TYR A 200 2.81 6.40 -10.09
N MET A 201 1.94 7.41 -10.22
CA MET A 201 0.49 7.24 -10.24
C MET A 201 0.02 6.27 -11.33
N ALA A 202 0.55 6.38 -12.54
CA ALA A 202 0.21 5.48 -13.65
C ALA A 202 0.70 4.05 -13.40
N THR A 203 1.79 3.89 -12.63
CA THR A 203 2.27 2.57 -12.24
C THR A 203 1.33 1.94 -11.21
N LEU A 204 0.97 2.67 -10.14
CA LEU A 204 0.00 2.21 -9.15
C LEU A 204 -1.34 1.86 -9.79
N SER A 205 -1.89 2.76 -10.61
CA SER A 205 -3.13 2.56 -11.36
C SER A 205 -3.09 1.30 -12.22
N SER A 206 -2.00 1.10 -12.98
CA SER A 206 -1.84 -0.09 -13.83
C SER A 206 -1.68 -1.40 -13.06
N LEU A 207 -1.12 -1.34 -11.84
CA LEU A 207 -0.95 -2.51 -10.98
C LEU A 207 -2.24 -2.85 -10.26
N ALA A 208 -3.03 -1.87 -9.82
CA ALA A 208 -4.36 -2.08 -9.26
C ALA A 208 -5.25 -2.88 -10.22
N ASP A 209 -5.12 -2.64 -11.52
CA ASP A 209 -5.82 -3.42 -12.55
C ASP A 209 -5.28 -4.82 -12.80
N SER A 210 -3.95 -4.98 -12.80
CA SER A 210 -3.32 -6.21 -13.26
C SER A 210 -3.12 -7.21 -12.14
N ASP A 211 -2.77 -6.71 -10.95
CA ASP A 211 -2.34 -7.46 -9.78
C ASP A 211 -2.53 -6.59 -8.52
N PRO A 212 -3.78 -6.35 -8.07
CA PRO A 212 -4.05 -5.53 -6.88
C PRO A 212 -3.42 -6.12 -5.61
N HIS A 213 -3.25 -7.45 -5.55
CA HIS A 213 -2.62 -8.14 -4.42
C HIS A 213 -1.20 -7.62 -4.15
N ILE A 214 -0.42 -7.27 -5.19
CA ILE A 214 0.94 -6.74 -4.97
C ILE A 214 0.95 -5.37 -4.27
N LEU A 215 -0.15 -4.62 -4.39
CA LEU A 215 -0.36 -3.33 -3.73
C LEU A 215 -0.87 -3.53 -2.29
N GLU A 216 -1.71 -4.53 -2.05
CA GLU A 216 -2.11 -4.95 -0.71
C GLU A 216 -0.89 -5.45 0.10
N GLN A 217 -0.01 -6.25 -0.53
CA GLN A 217 1.28 -6.65 0.06
C GLN A 217 2.36 -5.55 -0.02
N MET A 218 2.00 -4.34 -0.44
CA MET A 218 2.91 -3.18 -0.45
C MET A 218 2.83 -2.42 0.86
N ILE A 219 1.65 -2.32 1.47
CA ILE A 219 1.41 -1.50 2.66
C ILE A 219 0.48 -2.20 3.67
N THR A 220 0.85 -2.12 4.94
CA THR A 220 0.00 -2.60 6.05
C THR A 220 -0.10 -1.54 7.16
N PRO A 221 -1.22 -1.45 7.89
CA PRO A 221 -1.22 -0.81 9.21
C PRO A 221 -0.30 -1.59 10.18
N LEU A 222 0.30 -0.87 11.13
CA LEU A 222 1.14 -1.47 12.18
C LEU A 222 0.42 -1.59 13.53
N GLY A 223 -0.71 -0.91 13.68
CA GLY A 223 -1.53 -1.01 14.87
C GLY A 223 -1.55 0.26 15.73
N ASP A 224 -0.62 1.19 15.56
CA ASP A 224 -0.52 2.38 16.42
C ASP A 224 -0.83 3.70 15.68
N GLY A 225 -1.49 3.62 14.53
CA GLY A 225 -1.71 4.75 13.63
C GLY A 225 -0.59 4.98 12.62
N THR A 226 0.47 4.15 12.66
CA THR A 226 1.51 4.09 11.64
C THR A 226 1.33 2.88 10.71
N PHE A 227 2.07 2.90 9.60
CA PHE A 227 2.01 1.94 8.51
C PHE A 227 3.42 1.49 8.13
N ALA A 228 3.56 0.26 7.65
CA ALA A 228 4.77 -0.21 7.00
C ALA A 228 4.55 -0.26 5.48
N MET A 229 5.51 0.24 4.71
CA MET A 229 5.49 0.27 3.25
C MET A 229 6.72 -0.44 2.68
N ARG A 230 6.53 -1.42 1.81
CA ARG A 230 7.60 -2.20 1.18
C ARG A 230 7.90 -1.67 -0.22
N PHE A 231 9.16 -1.35 -0.48
CA PHE A 231 9.70 -1.09 -1.81
C PHE A 231 10.89 -2.01 -2.11
N TYR A 232 11.33 -2.00 -3.36
CA TYR A 232 12.54 -2.68 -3.80
C TYR A 232 13.64 -1.68 -4.15
N ARG A 233 14.81 -1.86 -3.53
CA ARG A 233 16.04 -1.14 -3.86
C ARG A 233 17.13 -2.10 -4.22
N ASN A 234 17.63 -2.01 -5.45
CA ASN A 234 18.63 -2.96 -5.97
C ASN A 234 18.17 -4.42 -5.84
N ASN A 235 16.90 -4.70 -6.18
CA ASN A 235 16.25 -6.01 -6.07
C ASN A 235 16.20 -6.60 -4.65
N LYS A 236 16.21 -5.74 -3.63
CA LYS A 236 16.02 -6.12 -2.22
C LYS A 236 14.88 -5.33 -1.63
N GLU A 237 14.07 -6.01 -0.85
CA GLU A 237 13.01 -5.37 -0.09
C GLU A 237 13.60 -4.41 0.94
N VAL A 238 12.97 -3.26 1.03
CA VAL A 238 13.21 -2.25 2.06
C VAL A 238 11.86 -1.78 2.57
N TYR A 239 11.76 -1.59 3.87
CA TYR A 239 10.49 -1.36 4.56
C TYR A 239 10.54 0.02 5.20
N LEU A 240 9.68 0.94 4.81
CA LEU A 240 9.56 2.26 5.42
C LEU A 240 8.44 2.22 6.46
N ARG A 241 8.55 3.09 7.46
CA ARG A 241 7.44 3.38 8.38
C ARG A 241 7.01 4.81 8.18
N LEU A 242 5.70 5.03 8.23
CA LEU A 242 5.07 6.34 8.08
C LEU A 242 3.82 6.42 8.95
N ASP A 243 3.48 7.60 9.43
CA ASP A 243 2.15 7.89 9.98
C ASP A 243 1.20 8.43 8.89
N ALA A 244 -0.06 8.62 9.28
CA ALA A 244 -1.11 9.19 8.42
C ALA A 244 -1.18 10.72 8.45
N ASP A 245 -0.10 11.42 8.80
CA ASP A 245 -0.03 12.87 8.58
C ASP A 245 0.17 13.13 7.09
N LEU A 246 -0.82 13.72 6.43
CA LEU A 246 -0.79 13.98 4.99
C LEU A 246 -0.78 15.48 4.66
N PRO A 247 -0.07 15.91 3.60
CA PRO A 247 0.00 17.32 3.21
C PRO A 247 -1.34 17.85 2.71
N VAL A 248 -1.82 18.94 3.31
CA VAL A 248 -3.09 19.58 2.95
C VAL A 248 -2.93 21.03 2.49
N ARG A 249 -3.87 21.45 1.66
CA ARG A 249 -4.05 22.84 1.25
C ARG A 249 -4.68 23.68 2.37
N GLY A 250 -4.81 24.98 2.13
CA GLY A 250 -5.38 25.92 3.11
C GLY A 250 -6.85 25.64 3.46
N ASP A 251 -7.58 24.94 2.59
CA ASP A 251 -8.97 24.51 2.78
C ASP A 251 -9.10 23.10 3.41
N GLY A 252 -7.97 22.40 3.62
CA GLY A 252 -7.94 21.06 4.20
C GLY A 252 -8.03 19.91 3.19
N SER A 253 -8.14 20.16 1.88
CA SER A 253 -8.03 19.08 0.89
C SER A 253 -6.59 18.59 0.78
N LEU A 254 -6.39 17.34 0.35
CA LEU A 254 -5.04 16.84 0.06
C LEU A 254 -4.37 17.70 -1.03
N ALA A 255 -3.08 17.96 -0.85
CA ALA A 255 -2.31 18.78 -1.77
C ALA A 255 -1.80 18.00 -2.99
N TYR A 256 -1.50 16.72 -2.77
CA TYR A 256 -0.90 15.79 -3.73
C TYR A 256 -1.93 14.71 -4.10
N ALA A 257 -1.63 13.41 -4.07
CA ALA A 257 -2.63 12.38 -4.31
C ALA A 257 -3.84 12.54 -3.39
N ASP A 258 -5.05 12.36 -3.94
CA ASP A 258 -6.32 12.43 -3.20
C ASP A 258 -6.82 11.03 -2.80
N PHE A 259 -7.88 10.94 -2.01
CA PHE A 259 -8.43 9.69 -1.45
C PHE A 259 -9.23 8.80 -2.43
N GLY A 260 -9.22 9.11 -3.72
CA GLY A 260 -10.09 8.43 -4.70
C GLY A 260 -11.60 8.56 -4.39
N PRO A 261 -12.46 7.79 -5.09
CA PRO A 261 -13.91 7.82 -4.90
C PRO A 261 -14.37 7.29 -3.54
N ASP A 262 -13.75 6.21 -3.04
CA ASP A 262 -14.17 5.52 -1.82
C ASP A 262 -13.50 6.05 -0.54
N GLY A 263 -12.57 7.00 -0.68
CA GLY A 263 -11.98 7.70 0.44
C GLY A 263 -10.83 6.97 1.13
N GLU A 264 -10.14 6.09 0.40
CA GLU A 264 -9.08 5.19 0.87
C GLU A 264 -7.74 5.90 1.12
N LEU A 265 -6.93 5.39 2.05
CA LEU A 265 -5.63 6.00 2.40
C LEU A 265 -4.44 5.50 1.58
N TRP A 266 -4.55 4.36 0.90
CA TRP A 266 -3.37 3.70 0.36
C TRP A 266 -2.62 4.53 -0.69
N VAL A 267 -3.33 5.30 -1.54
CA VAL A 267 -2.68 6.13 -2.57
C VAL A 267 -1.91 7.31 -1.95
N PRO A 268 -2.51 8.16 -1.08
CA PRO A 268 -1.75 9.22 -0.42
C PRO A 268 -0.59 8.71 0.44
N LEU A 269 -0.77 7.58 1.15
CA LEU A 269 0.31 6.96 1.93
C LEU A 269 1.42 6.42 1.03
N ALA A 270 1.07 5.84 -0.12
CA ALA A 270 2.05 5.37 -1.08
C ALA A 270 2.85 6.50 -1.72
N GLU A 271 2.23 7.63 -2.01
CA GLU A 271 2.92 8.84 -2.48
C GLU A 271 3.84 9.41 -1.39
N LYS A 272 3.35 9.50 -0.14
CA LYS A 272 4.15 9.92 1.02
C LYS A 272 5.38 9.03 1.19
N ALA A 273 5.20 7.71 1.23
CA ALA A 273 6.30 6.75 1.36
C ALA A 273 7.29 6.86 0.20
N TYR A 274 6.82 7.10 -1.02
CA TYR A 274 7.69 7.31 -2.16
C TYR A 274 8.49 8.61 -2.06
N ALA A 275 7.98 9.67 -1.41
CA ALA A 275 8.73 10.90 -1.14
C ALA A 275 9.93 10.69 -0.18
N TYR A 276 9.84 9.72 0.74
CA TYR A 276 10.98 9.27 1.56
C TYR A 276 11.97 8.48 0.73
N PHE A 277 11.44 7.49 0.02
CA PHE A 277 12.23 6.49 -0.68
C PHE A 277 12.99 7.13 -1.86
N ARG A 278 12.30 7.89 -2.70
CA ARG A 278 12.83 8.38 -3.97
C ARG A 278 14.05 9.28 -3.74
N TYR A 279 15.22 8.80 -4.16
CA TYR A 279 16.52 9.47 -4.01
C TYR A 279 16.98 9.76 -2.57
N ASP A 280 16.35 9.18 -1.55
CA ASP A 280 16.71 9.37 -0.14
C ASP A 280 16.62 10.82 0.35
N GLN A 281 15.65 11.58 -0.18
CA GLN A 281 15.57 13.02 0.05
C GLN A 281 14.53 13.45 1.09
N ASN A 282 13.59 12.58 1.45
CA ASN A 282 12.47 12.91 2.33
C ASN A 282 11.76 14.21 1.90
N SER A 283 11.33 14.25 0.64
CA SER A 283 10.78 15.47 0.04
C SER A 283 9.81 15.16 -1.09
N TYR A 284 8.62 15.75 -1.03
CA TYR A 284 7.67 15.70 -2.14
C TYR A 284 8.28 16.31 -3.41
N ALA A 285 9.03 17.40 -3.30
CA ALA A 285 9.67 18.05 -4.46
C ALA A 285 10.53 17.09 -5.28
N SER A 286 11.08 16.04 -4.64
CA SER A 286 11.89 15.01 -5.29
C SER A 286 11.09 14.12 -6.24
N LEU A 287 9.75 14.06 -6.14
CA LEU A 287 8.88 13.21 -6.94
C LEU A 287 8.65 13.72 -8.37
N SER A 288 8.97 14.98 -8.65
CA SER A 288 8.71 15.61 -9.95
C SER A 288 9.55 14.98 -11.07
N GLY A 289 8.88 14.43 -12.07
CA GLY A 289 9.44 13.85 -13.28
C GLY A 289 10.07 12.48 -13.06
N GLY A 290 9.73 11.49 -13.89
CA GLY A 290 10.20 10.10 -13.78
C GLY A 290 9.67 9.22 -14.91
N TRP A 291 9.90 7.91 -14.81
CA TRP A 291 9.46 6.93 -15.81
C TRP A 291 8.88 5.69 -15.13
N MET A 292 7.79 5.19 -15.69
CA MET A 292 7.02 4.07 -15.14
C MET A 292 7.84 2.78 -15.04
N THR A 293 8.89 2.61 -15.86
CA THR A 293 9.75 1.44 -15.79
C THR A 293 10.49 1.34 -14.46
N VAL A 294 10.93 2.48 -13.92
CA VAL A 294 11.68 2.52 -12.65
C VAL A 294 10.74 2.21 -11.49
N THR A 295 9.56 2.83 -11.48
CA THR A 295 8.56 2.60 -10.43
C THR A 295 7.99 1.19 -10.47
N ASN A 296 7.81 0.59 -11.65
CA ASN A 296 7.44 -0.83 -11.74
C ASN A 296 8.47 -1.70 -11.03
N GLU A 297 9.76 -1.49 -11.25
CA GLU A 297 10.83 -2.26 -10.59
C GLU A 297 10.88 -1.98 -9.07
N GLU A 298 10.68 -0.72 -8.66
CA GLU A 298 10.69 -0.31 -7.26
C GLU A 298 9.46 -0.80 -6.46
N ILE A 299 8.31 -0.98 -7.11
CA ILE A 299 7.08 -1.51 -6.47
C ILE A 299 7.06 -3.03 -6.54
N THR A 300 7.36 -3.62 -7.69
CA THR A 300 7.15 -5.06 -7.92
C THR A 300 8.40 -5.89 -7.66
N GLY A 301 9.59 -5.29 -7.60
CA GLY A 301 10.86 -6.03 -7.57
C GLY A 301 11.12 -6.87 -8.83
N MET A 302 10.27 -6.75 -9.85
CA MET A 302 10.38 -7.46 -11.12
C MET A 302 10.85 -6.51 -12.22
N PRO A 303 11.60 -6.98 -13.23
CA PRO A 303 12.05 -6.12 -14.32
C PRO A 303 10.88 -5.42 -15.03
N SER A 304 11.13 -4.24 -15.56
CA SER A 304 10.18 -3.55 -16.43
C SER A 304 10.83 -3.21 -17.77
N GLY A 305 10.00 -3.10 -18.80
CA GLY A 305 10.45 -2.81 -20.17
C GLY A 305 9.60 -1.74 -20.82
N PHE A 306 10.15 -1.15 -21.89
CA PHE A 306 9.38 -0.28 -22.76
C PHE A 306 9.60 -0.61 -24.24
N THR A 307 8.57 -0.34 -25.04
CA THR A 307 8.60 -0.41 -26.50
C THR A 307 8.25 0.94 -27.10
N TRP A 308 9.11 1.47 -27.96
CA TRP A 308 8.83 2.71 -28.68
C TRP A 308 7.64 2.57 -29.63
N THR A 309 6.83 3.61 -29.72
CA THR A 309 5.65 3.68 -30.61
C THR A 309 6.00 4.08 -32.05
N SER A 310 7.27 4.18 -32.42
CA SER A 310 7.71 4.54 -33.78
C SER A 310 7.53 3.42 -34.83
N GLY A 311 7.10 2.22 -34.40
CA GLY A 311 6.76 1.09 -35.27
C GLY A 311 5.41 1.26 -35.98
N SER A 312 4.93 0.23 -36.67
CA SER A 312 3.59 0.27 -37.28
C SER A 312 2.47 0.21 -36.22
N THR A 313 1.32 0.81 -36.50
CA THR A 313 0.14 0.74 -35.61
C THR A 313 -0.25 -0.69 -35.24
N ASN A 314 -0.14 -1.63 -36.18
CA ASN A 314 -0.38 -3.05 -35.90
C ASN A 314 0.62 -3.66 -34.91
N ALA A 315 1.90 -3.28 -34.97
CA ALA A 315 2.91 -3.74 -34.03
C ALA A 315 2.64 -3.19 -32.62
N ILE A 316 2.34 -1.90 -32.51
CA ILE A 316 2.00 -1.23 -31.23
C ILE A 316 0.80 -1.92 -30.59
N TYR A 317 -0.30 -2.10 -31.34
CA TYR A 317 -1.49 -2.78 -30.85
C TYR A 317 -1.17 -4.22 -30.39
N THR A 318 -0.32 -4.93 -31.13
CA THR A 318 0.06 -6.31 -30.78
C THR A 318 0.84 -6.37 -29.47
N VAL A 319 1.71 -5.39 -29.20
CA VAL A 319 2.45 -5.29 -27.93
C VAL A 319 1.47 -5.08 -26.78
N ILE A 320 0.61 -4.06 -26.88
CA ILE A 320 -0.36 -3.72 -25.83
C ILE A 320 -1.31 -4.90 -25.57
N SER A 321 -1.92 -5.44 -26.63
CA SER A 321 -2.89 -6.55 -26.50
C SER A 321 -2.28 -7.82 -25.90
N ARG A 322 -1.02 -8.14 -26.22
CA ARG A 322 -0.34 -9.30 -25.62
C ARG A 322 0.01 -9.08 -24.16
N ALA A 323 0.44 -7.87 -23.80
CA ALA A 323 0.77 -7.54 -22.42
C ALA A 323 -0.47 -7.63 -21.52
N LEU A 324 -1.58 -6.99 -21.92
CA LEU A 324 -2.85 -7.08 -21.20
C LEU A 324 -3.37 -8.53 -21.11
N ALA A 325 -3.30 -9.29 -22.20
CA ALA A 325 -3.72 -10.70 -22.20
C ALA A 325 -2.84 -11.60 -21.33
N ALA A 326 -1.62 -11.16 -21.00
CA ALA A 326 -0.70 -11.85 -20.11
C ALA A 326 -0.83 -11.38 -18.64
N GLY A 327 -1.78 -10.49 -18.32
CA GLY A 327 -1.94 -9.94 -16.98
C GLY A 327 -0.86 -8.94 -16.59
N GLN A 328 -0.16 -8.34 -17.56
CA GLN A 328 0.87 -7.34 -17.28
C GLN A 328 0.23 -5.97 -17.05
N ALA A 329 0.78 -5.21 -16.10
CA ALA A 329 0.53 -3.78 -15.99
C ALA A 329 1.03 -3.07 -17.24
N VAL A 330 0.20 -2.22 -17.84
CA VAL A 330 0.54 -1.48 -19.06
C VAL A 330 0.28 0.01 -18.87
N SER A 331 1.29 0.82 -19.15
CA SER A 331 1.19 2.29 -19.15
C SER A 331 1.80 2.89 -20.42
N LEU A 332 1.46 4.15 -20.70
CA LEU A 332 1.93 4.89 -21.86
C LEU A 332 2.49 6.25 -21.43
N GLY A 333 3.64 6.62 -21.98
CA GLY A 333 4.20 7.97 -21.84
C GLY A 333 3.89 8.81 -23.07
N THR A 334 3.53 10.08 -22.89
CA THR A 334 3.23 11.00 -24.01
C THR A 334 4.43 11.82 -24.44
N TYR A 335 4.43 12.29 -25.70
CA TYR A 335 5.39 13.30 -26.14
C TYR A 335 5.19 14.62 -25.40
N TYR A 336 6.27 15.40 -25.23
CA TYR A 336 6.22 16.72 -24.59
C TYR A 336 5.20 17.67 -25.21
N ASN A 337 5.16 17.71 -26.55
CA ASN A 337 4.30 18.60 -27.33
C ASN A 337 3.06 17.91 -27.90
N ALA A 338 2.60 16.82 -27.27
CA ALA A 338 1.41 16.13 -27.73
C ALA A 338 0.22 17.10 -27.81
N SER A 339 -0.38 17.19 -29.00
CA SER A 339 -1.41 18.16 -29.37
C SER A 339 -2.80 17.54 -29.54
N GLY A 340 -2.94 16.26 -29.16
CA GLY A 340 -4.18 15.49 -29.25
C GLY A 340 -5.15 15.71 -28.08
N PRO A 341 -6.12 14.81 -27.90
CA PRO A 341 -7.06 14.86 -26.76
C PRO A 341 -6.38 14.66 -25.40
N ILE A 342 -5.11 14.21 -25.40
CA ILE A 342 -4.33 13.87 -24.23
C ILE A 342 -3.40 15.00 -23.75
N VAL A 343 -2.88 14.86 -22.53
CA VAL A 343 -1.91 15.76 -21.92
C VAL A 343 -0.49 15.33 -22.31
N GLY A 344 0.33 16.26 -22.81
CA GLY A 344 1.74 15.99 -23.14
C GLY A 344 2.65 16.00 -21.90
N SER A 345 3.79 15.32 -21.98
CA SER A 345 4.70 15.11 -20.83
C SER A 345 3.99 14.47 -19.62
N HIS A 346 3.11 13.52 -19.91
CA HIS A 346 2.24 12.87 -18.96
C HIS A 346 2.18 11.36 -19.16
N ALA A 347 1.91 10.62 -18.09
CA ALA A 347 1.76 9.17 -18.10
C ALA A 347 0.28 8.78 -17.99
N TYR A 348 -0.09 7.72 -18.69
CA TYR A 348 -1.45 7.16 -18.73
C TYR A 348 -1.41 5.66 -18.44
N THR A 349 -2.45 5.14 -17.82
CA THR A 349 -2.68 3.68 -17.69
C THR A 349 -3.42 3.17 -18.91
N VAL A 350 -3.13 1.95 -19.37
CA VAL A 350 -3.93 1.29 -20.42
C VAL A 350 -4.91 0.31 -19.78
N ARG A 351 -6.20 0.53 -20.00
CA ARG A 351 -7.29 -0.28 -19.43
C ARG A 351 -7.69 -1.44 -20.35
N SER A 352 -7.82 -1.17 -21.65
CA SER A 352 -8.30 -2.19 -22.58
C SER A 352 -7.94 -1.90 -24.04
N VAL A 353 -8.14 -2.91 -24.89
CA VAL A 353 -7.96 -2.81 -26.33
C VAL A 353 -9.16 -3.42 -27.05
N GLU A 354 -9.54 -2.81 -28.17
CA GLU A 354 -10.63 -3.28 -29.02
C GLU A 354 -10.18 -3.40 -30.48
N ASN A 355 -10.58 -4.47 -31.15
CA ASN A 355 -10.40 -4.66 -32.58
C ASN A 355 -11.76 -4.86 -33.25
N THR A 356 -12.29 -3.79 -33.81
CA THR A 356 -13.63 -3.73 -34.38
C THR A 356 -13.58 -3.57 -35.91
N ALA A 357 -14.75 -3.58 -36.56
CA ALA A 357 -14.83 -3.26 -37.99
C ALA A 357 -14.37 -1.82 -38.30
N ASP A 358 -14.54 -0.91 -37.33
CA ASP A 358 -14.21 0.51 -37.46
C ASP A 358 -12.73 0.81 -37.17
N GLY A 359 -12.00 -0.17 -36.66
CA GLY A 359 -10.57 -0.08 -36.41
C GLY A 359 -10.13 -0.62 -35.06
N LYS A 360 -8.89 -0.30 -34.71
CA LYS A 360 -8.23 -0.70 -33.47
C LYS A 360 -8.19 0.47 -32.51
N PHE A 361 -8.63 0.23 -31.29
CA PHE A 361 -8.73 1.24 -30.23
C PHE A 361 -8.04 0.76 -28.96
N VAL A 362 -7.60 1.74 -28.17
CA VAL A 362 -6.98 1.56 -26.86
C VAL A 362 -7.69 2.52 -25.90
N THR A 363 -8.25 1.98 -24.82
CA THR A 363 -8.82 2.79 -23.76
C THR A 363 -7.74 3.05 -22.72
N VAL A 364 -7.49 4.32 -22.42
CA VAL A 364 -6.49 4.78 -21.46
C VAL A 364 -7.17 5.50 -20.30
N TYR A 365 -6.54 5.48 -19.14
CA TYR A 365 -6.94 6.28 -17.97
C TYR A 365 -5.91 7.36 -17.70
N ASN A 366 -6.37 8.60 -17.58
CA ASN A 366 -5.59 9.74 -17.13
C ASN A 366 -5.58 9.77 -15.60
N VAL A 367 -4.40 9.63 -15.01
CA VAL A 367 -4.21 9.60 -13.55
C VAL A 367 -4.55 10.90 -12.81
N TRP A 368 -4.98 11.94 -13.53
CA TRP A 368 -5.61 13.13 -12.94
C TRP A 368 -7.09 12.91 -12.59
N GLY A 369 -7.69 11.77 -12.96
CA GLY A 369 -9.12 11.50 -12.80
C GLY A 369 -10.02 12.32 -13.74
N VAL A 370 -9.46 12.89 -14.81
CA VAL A 370 -10.20 13.68 -15.82
C VAL A 370 -9.62 13.44 -17.20
N ASP A 371 -10.42 13.51 -18.27
CA ASP A 371 -10.04 13.04 -19.61
C ASP A 371 -8.79 13.74 -20.17
N GLY A 372 -8.59 15.02 -19.84
CA GLY A 372 -7.43 15.81 -20.23
C GLY A 372 -7.79 17.03 -21.07
N ARG A 373 -7.36 17.08 -22.35
CA ARG A 373 -7.52 18.28 -23.20
C ARG A 373 -8.86 18.32 -23.94
N VAL A 374 -9.38 17.15 -24.28
CA VAL A 374 -10.70 16.95 -24.89
C VAL A 374 -11.40 15.90 -24.06
N TRP A 375 -12.69 16.09 -23.82
CA TRP A 375 -13.51 15.18 -23.04
C TRP A 375 -14.51 14.44 -23.93
N ASP A 376 -14.89 13.25 -23.51
CA ASP A 376 -16.00 12.53 -24.10
C ASP A 376 -17.35 12.95 -23.46
N LEU A 377 -18.27 12.03 -23.22
CA LEU A 377 -19.55 12.33 -22.57
C LEU A 377 -19.41 12.44 -21.05
N GLU A 378 -18.35 11.89 -20.44
CA GLU A 378 -18.12 11.79 -19.01
C GLU A 378 -16.74 12.39 -18.64
N PRO A 379 -16.57 13.73 -18.70
CA PRO A 379 -15.27 14.43 -18.61
C PRO A 379 -14.42 14.17 -17.35
N ASP A 380 -15.04 13.61 -16.32
CA ASP A 380 -14.52 13.46 -14.96
C ASP A 380 -14.29 11.97 -14.60
N ASP A 381 -14.29 11.06 -15.58
CA ASP A 381 -13.99 9.64 -15.37
C ASP A 381 -12.53 9.29 -15.71
N GLY A 382 -11.81 10.20 -16.37
CA GLY A 382 -10.40 10.03 -16.75
C GLY A 382 -10.19 9.07 -17.92
N LEU A 383 -11.23 8.47 -18.47
CA LEU A 383 -11.14 7.46 -19.51
C LEU A 383 -11.17 8.11 -20.90
N LEU A 384 -10.27 7.64 -21.75
CA LEU A 384 -10.22 8.07 -23.14
C LEU A 384 -10.08 6.87 -24.06
N ARG A 385 -11.01 6.74 -25.00
CA ARG A 385 -10.94 5.75 -26.07
C ARG A 385 -10.24 6.34 -27.29
N LEU A 386 -9.00 5.92 -27.52
CA LEU A 386 -8.14 6.45 -28.59
C LEU A 386 -7.98 5.44 -29.73
N THR A 387 -7.91 5.92 -30.96
CA THR A 387 -7.50 5.10 -32.10
C THR A 387 -6.03 4.70 -31.95
N ILE A 388 -5.65 3.56 -32.52
CA ILE A 388 -4.25 3.15 -32.53
C ILE A 388 -3.32 4.13 -33.27
N HIS A 389 -3.85 4.95 -34.19
CA HIS A 389 -3.08 6.02 -34.83
C HIS A 389 -2.82 7.16 -33.86
N GLU A 390 -3.79 7.55 -33.04
CA GLU A 390 -3.57 8.54 -31.97
C GLU A 390 -2.57 8.03 -30.92
N ILE A 391 -2.60 6.73 -30.60
CA ILE A 391 -1.55 6.13 -29.76
C ILE A 391 -0.16 6.32 -30.40
N GLN A 392 -0.03 6.03 -31.70
CA GLN A 392 1.23 6.19 -32.42
C GLN A 392 1.69 7.65 -32.51
N ASP A 393 0.76 8.59 -32.74
CA ASP A 393 1.06 9.99 -32.97
C ASP A 393 1.39 10.77 -31.69
N TYR A 394 0.79 10.39 -30.55
CA TYR A 394 0.86 11.18 -29.32
C TYR A 394 1.64 10.54 -28.18
N PHE A 395 1.80 9.21 -28.19
CA PHE A 395 2.56 8.51 -27.17
C PHE A 395 3.93 8.12 -27.69
N ILE A 396 4.94 8.23 -26.84
CA ILE A 396 6.32 7.93 -27.20
C ILE A 396 6.68 6.46 -26.91
N ALA A 397 6.13 5.87 -25.86
CA ALA A 397 6.47 4.52 -25.43
C ALA A 397 5.30 3.82 -24.73
N VAL A 398 5.21 2.51 -24.96
CA VAL A 398 4.44 1.54 -24.17
C VAL A 398 5.36 0.98 -23.11
N VAL A 399 4.99 1.09 -21.83
CA VAL A 399 5.70 0.49 -20.70
C VAL A 399 4.91 -0.71 -20.20
N THR A 400 5.60 -1.81 -19.91
CA THR A 400 4.98 -3.04 -19.42
C THR A 400 5.75 -3.56 -18.21
N SER A 401 5.06 -4.07 -17.20
CA SER A 401 5.68 -4.95 -16.19
C SER A 401 6.10 -6.26 -16.86
N THR A 402 6.98 -7.04 -16.22
CA THR A 402 7.08 -8.47 -16.55
C THR A 402 5.90 -9.23 -15.97
N ALA A 403 5.53 -10.32 -16.67
CA ALA A 403 4.47 -11.23 -16.24
C ALA A 403 4.99 -12.23 -15.20
#